data_AF-A0A7W9WV67-F1
#
_entry.id   AF-A0A7W9WV67-F1
#
_cell.length_a   1.000
_cell.length_b   1.000
_cell.length_c   1.000
_cell.angle_alpha   90.00
_cell.angle_beta   90.00
_cell.angle_gamma   90.00
#
_symmetry.space_group_name_H-M   'P 1'
#
loop_
_entity.id
_entity.type
_entity.pdbx_description
1 polymer ?
#
loop_
_entity_poly.entity_id
_entity_poly.type
_entity_poly.pdbx_seq_one_letter_code
_entity_poly.pdbx_strand_id
1 'polypeptide(L)'
;MSDIGRSLGKDAASIHAIVRPHGGIIPKVRKRSAKVLTLSEREEISRGIHVDFSIRQIAANPGRSPSTVSREVARHGGLSKYREALADASAWDRARRPKPCRLAVNAKLCRLVARKLQLKWAPQQIAGWLKQQYPDDETMQLLHETIYRSLFIQARGVLRAGLMKHLRTRRMMRRSKKASAKGQPR
;
A
#
# COMPACT_ATOMS: atom_id res chain seq x y z
N MET A 1 2.78 0.04 22.30
CA MET A 1 2.89 1.30 23.08
C MET A 1 3.08 1.00 24.55
N SER A 2 2.30 0.10 25.17
CA SER A 2 2.54 -0.38 26.53
C SER A 2 3.94 -0.97 26.73
N ASP A 3 4.45 -1.72 25.77
CA ASP A 3 5.79 -2.31 25.88
C ASP A 3 6.92 -1.29 25.70
N ILE A 4 6.69 -0.25 24.88
CA ILE A 4 7.60 0.91 24.75
C ILE A 4 7.58 1.72 26.06
N GLY A 5 6.40 1.84 26.68
CA GLY A 5 6.23 2.45 28.00
C GLY A 5 7.03 1.72 29.05
N ARG A 6 6.86 0.39 29.11
CA ARG A 6 7.61 -0.46 30.02
C ARG A 6 9.12 -0.38 29.79
N SER A 7 9.59 -0.34 28.54
CA SER A 7 11.03 -0.23 28.24
C SER A 7 11.62 1.14 28.58
N LEU A 8 10.80 2.21 28.56
CA LEU A 8 11.24 3.58 28.85
C LEU A 8 10.88 4.05 30.28
N GLY A 9 10.25 3.19 31.08
CA GLY A 9 9.71 3.57 32.39
C GLY A 9 8.64 4.66 32.33
N LYS A 10 7.89 4.75 31.23
CA LYS A 10 6.83 5.76 31.00
C LYS A 10 5.48 5.09 30.81
N ASP A 11 4.42 5.82 31.12
CA ASP A 11 3.07 5.34 30.84
C ASP A 11 2.78 5.39 29.32
N ALA A 12 1.84 4.55 28.88
CA ALA A 12 1.50 4.43 27.47
C ALA A 12 0.82 5.70 26.91
N ALA A 13 0.17 6.51 27.76
CA ALA A 13 -0.49 7.73 27.34
C ALA A 13 0.53 8.84 27.02
N SER A 14 1.58 8.98 27.82
CA SER A 14 2.71 9.88 27.57
C SER A 14 3.40 9.58 26.24
N ILE A 15 3.67 8.31 25.95
CA ILE A 15 4.23 7.92 24.63
C ILE A 15 3.28 8.30 23.51
N HIS A 16 1.98 8.04 23.68
CA HIS A 16 0.99 8.37 22.66
C HIS A 16 0.86 9.89 22.45
N ALA A 17 0.98 10.69 23.52
CA ALA A 17 0.96 12.15 23.48
C ALA A 17 2.14 12.72 22.68
N ILE A 18 3.30 12.06 22.70
CA ILE A 18 4.48 12.47 21.92
C ILE A 18 4.42 11.94 20.49
N VAL A 19 4.15 10.64 20.31
CA VAL A 19 4.24 9.97 18.99
C VAL A 19 3.17 10.45 18.02
N ARG A 20 1.94 10.70 18.51
CA ARG A 20 0.82 11.10 17.66
C ARG A 20 1.02 12.44 16.92
N PRO A 21 1.43 13.55 17.59
CA PRO A 21 1.70 14.81 16.89
C PRO A 21 2.93 14.74 15.97
N HIS A 22 3.93 13.93 16.30
CA HIS A 22 5.17 13.80 15.52
C HIS A 22 5.09 12.79 14.36
N GLY A 23 3.88 12.49 13.88
CA GLY A 23 3.69 11.67 12.67
C GLY A 23 3.72 10.16 12.88
N GLY A 24 3.75 9.68 14.13
CA GLY A 24 3.64 8.26 14.44
C GLY A 24 4.99 7.53 14.50
N ILE A 25 4.95 6.20 14.35
CA ILE A 25 6.15 5.37 14.30
C ILE A 25 6.67 5.35 12.87
N ILE A 26 7.93 5.75 12.68
CA ILE A 26 8.60 5.75 11.39
C ILE A 26 8.68 4.30 10.85
N PRO A 27 8.21 4.02 9.62
CA PRO A 27 8.36 2.71 9.01
C PRO A 27 9.82 2.32 8.87
N LYS A 28 10.11 1.02 8.97
CA LYS A 28 11.47 0.50 8.74
C LYS A 28 11.98 0.93 7.36
N VAL A 29 13.23 1.41 7.31
CA VAL A 29 13.88 1.77 6.04
C VAL A 29 13.81 0.60 5.08
N ARG A 30 13.38 0.89 3.85
CA ARG A 30 13.23 -0.12 2.79
C ARG A 30 14.60 -0.70 2.44
N LYS A 31 14.67 -2.01 2.30
CA LYS A 31 15.88 -2.72 1.85
C LYS A 31 15.54 -3.62 0.68
N ARG A 32 16.47 -3.79 -0.26
CA ARG A 32 16.31 -4.76 -1.35
C ARG A 32 16.46 -6.18 -0.82
N SER A 33 15.72 -7.10 -1.41
CA SER A 33 15.95 -8.53 -1.18
C SER A 33 17.22 -8.95 -1.92
N ALA A 34 18.04 -9.79 -1.30
CA ALA A 34 19.23 -10.38 -1.92
C ALA A 34 18.93 -11.22 -3.18
N LYS A 35 17.67 -11.62 -3.38
CA LYS A 35 17.23 -12.39 -4.56
C LYS A 35 17.00 -11.52 -5.81
N VAL A 36 16.97 -10.19 -5.66
CA VAL A 36 16.71 -9.26 -6.76
C VAL A 36 18.04 -8.84 -7.37
N LEU A 37 18.08 -8.65 -8.70
CA LEU A 37 19.24 -8.09 -9.38
C LEU A 37 19.66 -6.77 -8.72
N THR A 38 20.95 -6.55 -8.58
CA THR A 38 21.60 -5.32 -8.15
C THR A 38 21.76 -4.36 -9.32
N LEU A 39 22.20 -3.13 -9.04
CA LEU A 39 22.51 -2.17 -10.11
C LEU A 39 23.66 -2.68 -10.99
N SER A 40 24.74 -3.19 -10.38
CA SER A 40 25.88 -3.77 -11.10
C SER A 40 25.48 -4.89 -12.05
N GLU A 41 24.63 -5.83 -11.58
CA GLU A 41 24.13 -6.91 -12.44
C GLU A 41 23.26 -6.37 -13.60
N ARG A 42 22.51 -5.28 -13.40
CA ARG A 42 21.75 -4.64 -14.49
C ARG A 42 22.64 -3.92 -15.49
N GLU A 43 23.72 -3.30 -15.02
CA GLU A 43 24.73 -2.69 -15.89
C GLU A 43 25.42 -3.73 -16.77
N GLU A 44 25.76 -4.90 -16.21
CA GLU A 44 26.28 -6.03 -16.99
C GLU A 44 25.29 -6.49 -18.07
N ILE A 45 24.00 -6.55 -17.75
CA ILE A 45 22.96 -6.85 -18.73
C ILE A 45 22.92 -5.78 -19.83
N SER A 46 22.96 -4.50 -19.46
CA SER A 46 22.94 -3.38 -20.41
C SER A 46 24.15 -3.40 -21.35
N ARG A 47 25.35 -3.55 -20.80
CA ARG A 47 26.60 -3.67 -21.58
C ARG A 47 26.58 -4.91 -22.48
N GLY A 48 26.14 -6.05 -21.96
CA GLY A 48 26.05 -7.28 -22.74
C GLY A 48 25.10 -7.17 -23.93
N ILE A 49 23.97 -6.46 -23.77
CA ILE A 49 23.05 -6.16 -24.87
C ILE A 49 23.71 -5.25 -25.91
N HIS A 50 24.46 -4.23 -25.47
CA HIS A 50 25.15 -3.31 -26.37
C HIS A 50 26.26 -3.97 -27.22
N VAL A 51 26.82 -5.09 -26.76
CA VAL A 51 27.82 -5.90 -27.48
C VAL A 51 27.15 -7.07 -28.23
N ASP A 52 25.81 -7.09 -28.31
CA ASP A 52 25.01 -8.14 -28.96
C ASP A 52 25.25 -9.56 -28.42
N PHE A 53 25.61 -9.69 -27.13
CA PHE A 53 25.73 -10.99 -26.50
C PHE A 53 24.37 -11.69 -26.34
N SER A 54 24.39 -13.02 -26.46
CA SER A 54 23.21 -13.82 -26.18
C SER A 54 22.82 -13.73 -24.70
N ILE A 55 21.52 -13.87 -24.39
CA ILE A 55 21.01 -13.86 -23.01
C ILE A 55 21.75 -14.87 -22.11
N ARG A 56 22.18 -16.02 -22.66
CA ARG A 56 22.94 -17.03 -21.92
C ARG A 56 24.32 -16.54 -21.52
N GLN A 57 25.04 -15.89 -22.44
CA GLN A 57 26.35 -15.29 -22.16
C GLN A 57 26.22 -14.15 -21.14
N ILE A 58 25.23 -13.28 -21.32
CA ILE A 58 24.94 -12.19 -20.39
C ILE A 58 24.67 -12.70 -18.98
N ALA A 59 23.98 -13.84 -18.84
CA ALA A 59 23.62 -14.40 -17.55
C ALA A 59 24.78 -15.11 -16.84
N ALA A 60 25.81 -15.54 -17.58
CA ALA A 60 26.96 -16.26 -17.03
C ALA A 60 27.80 -15.38 -16.09
N ASN A 61 28.11 -14.14 -16.51
CA ASN A 61 28.92 -13.20 -15.73
C ASN A 61 28.33 -12.87 -14.34
N PRO A 62 27.05 -12.47 -14.21
CA PRO A 62 26.43 -12.20 -12.91
C PRO A 62 26.04 -13.48 -12.16
N GLY A 63 26.30 -14.68 -12.72
CA GLY A 63 25.91 -15.95 -12.09
C GLY A 63 24.39 -16.12 -11.95
N ARG A 64 23.61 -15.63 -12.91
CA ARG A 64 22.15 -15.67 -12.88
C ARG A 64 21.59 -16.64 -13.91
N SER A 65 20.34 -17.05 -13.70
CA SER A 65 19.66 -17.86 -14.70
C SER A 65 19.36 -17.03 -15.96
N PRO A 66 19.51 -17.58 -17.17
CA PRO A 66 19.12 -16.90 -18.42
C PRO A 66 17.65 -16.44 -18.40
N SER A 67 16.77 -17.20 -17.73
CA SER A 67 15.37 -16.84 -17.56
C SER A 67 15.16 -15.57 -16.71
N THR A 68 16.07 -15.27 -15.78
CA THR A 68 16.04 -14.05 -14.96
C THR A 68 16.36 -12.84 -15.82
N VAL A 69 17.44 -12.94 -16.61
CA VAL A 69 17.87 -11.88 -17.54
C VAL A 69 16.80 -11.63 -18.61
N SER A 70 16.29 -12.68 -19.25
CA SER A 70 15.21 -12.56 -20.25
C SER A 70 13.97 -11.85 -19.68
N ARG A 71 13.50 -12.26 -18.50
CA ARG A 71 12.34 -11.61 -17.84
C ARG A 71 12.61 -10.17 -17.44
N GLU A 72 13.84 -9.83 -17.07
CA GLU A 72 14.22 -8.46 -16.75
C GLU A 72 14.20 -7.59 -18.01
N VAL A 73 14.84 -8.05 -19.08
CA VAL A 73 14.91 -7.32 -20.35
C VAL A 73 13.52 -7.13 -20.96
N ALA A 74 12.71 -8.18 -21.04
CA ALA A 74 11.35 -8.12 -21.59
C ALA A 74 10.46 -7.13 -20.82
N ARG A 75 10.61 -7.07 -19.50
CA ARG A 75 9.86 -6.16 -18.62
C ARG A 75 10.23 -4.68 -18.82
N HIS A 76 11.43 -4.41 -19.36
CA HIS A 76 12.00 -3.07 -19.50
C HIS A 76 12.15 -2.65 -20.97
N GLY A 77 11.26 -3.13 -21.83
CA GLY A 77 11.15 -2.68 -23.23
C GLY A 77 11.93 -3.52 -24.23
N GLY A 78 12.50 -4.65 -23.82
CA GLY A 78 13.24 -5.55 -24.70
C GLY A 78 14.68 -5.09 -24.95
N LEU A 79 15.39 -5.81 -25.82
CA LEU A 79 16.82 -5.59 -26.08
C LEU A 79 17.11 -4.17 -26.58
N SER A 80 16.25 -3.57 -27.41
CA SER A 80 16.50 -2.26 -28.00
C SER A 80 16.27 -1.07 -27.05
N LYS A 81 15.51 -1.25 -25.96
CA LYS A 81 15.12 -0.16 -25.05
C LYS A 81 15.60 -0.34 -23.62
N TYR A 82 16.27 -1.46 -23.33
CA TYR A 82 16.75 -1.76 -22.00
C TYR A 82 17.76 -0.71 -21.54
N ARG A 83 17.52 -0.12 -20.35
CA ARG A 83 18.42 0.81 -19.67
C ARG A 83 18.49 0.45 -18.19
N GLU A 84 19.70 0.23 -17.68
CA GLU A 84 19.96 -0.26 -16.33
C GLU A 84 19.45 0.69 -15.24
N ALA A 85 19.72 1.99 -15.33
CA ALA A 85 19.27 2.96 -14.33
C ALA A 85 17.74 3.05 -14.23
N LEU A 86 17.05 3.02 -15.39
CA LEU A 86 15.58 3.04 -15.44
C LEU A 86 14.97 1.74 -14.92
N ALA A 87 15.57 0.60 -15.27
CA ALA A 87 15.14 -0.71 -14.79
C ALA A 87 15.31 -0.80 -13.27
N ASP A 88 16.42 -0.31 -12.74
CA ASP A 88 16.75 -0.31 -11.33
C ASP A 88 15.80 0.57 -10.50
N ALA A 89 15.59 1.82 -10.94
CA ALA A 89 14.62 2.75 -10.34
C ALA A 89 13.20 2.18 -10.36
N SER A 90 12.77 1.62 -11.51
CA SER A 90 11.45 1.00 -11.66
C SER A 90 11.27 -0.24 -10.77
N ALA A 91 12.33 -1.05 -10.58
CA ALA A 91 12.31 -2.18 -9.67
C ALA A 91 12.17 -1.72 -8.20
N TRP A 92 12.93 -0.68 -7.82
CA TRP A 92 12.82 -0.06 -6.50
C TRP A 92 11.42 0.49 -6.24
N ASP A 93 10.82 1.14 -7.23
CA ASP A 93 9.50 1.74 -7.09
C ASP A 93 8.40 0.70 -6.98
N ARG A 94 8.43 -0.34 -7.84
CA ARG A 94 7.45 -1.45 -7.79
C ARG A 94 7.56 -2.28 -6.52
N ALA A 95 8.73 -2.33 -5.88
CA ALA A 95 8.89 -2.97 -4.58
C ALA A 95 8.04 -2.31 -3.47
N ARG A 96 7.49 -1.10 -3.69
CA ARG A 96 6.48 -0.51 -2.78
C ARG A 96 5.19 -1.32 -2.75
N ARG A 97 4.85 -2.05 -3.83
CA ARG A 97 3.63 -2.86 -3.99
C ARG A 97 2.39 -2.21 -3.36
N PRO A 98 2.04 -0.97 -3.75
CA PRO A 98 0.84 -0.34 -3.25
C PRO A 98 -0.36 -1.23 -3.57
N LYS A 99 -1.25 -1.41 -2.60
CA LYS A 99 -2.54 -2.10 -2.79
C LYS A 99 -3.62 -1.02 -2.83
N PRO A 100 -3.79 -0.30 -3.96
CA PRO A 100 -4.79 0.75 -4.06
C PRO A 100 -6.15 0.15 -3.76
N CYS A 101 -6.92 0.79 -2.89
CA CYS A 101 -8.30 0.37 -2.67
C CYS A 101 -9.16 0.86 -3.84
N ARG A 102 -10.30 0.21 -4.05
CA ARG A 102 -11.19 0.53 -5.18
C ARG A 102 -11.66 1.98 -5.21
N LEU A 103 -11.83 2.59 -4.04
CA LEU A 103 -12.18 4.02 -3.93
C LEU A 103 -11.06 4.95 -4.40
N ALA A 104 -9.78 4.52 -4.35
CA ALA A 104 -8.66 5.30 -4.86
C ALA A 104 -8.60 5.27 -6.40
N VAL A 105 -9.01 4.15 -7.00
CA VAL A 105 -8.97 3.96 -8.46
C VAL A 105 -10.22 4.53 -9.13
N ASN A 106 -11.40 4.43 -8.49
CA ASN A 106 -12.67 4.89 -9.05
C ASN A 106 -13.15 6.18 -8.35
N ALA A 107 -12.84 7.33 -8.97
CA ALA A 107 -13.21 8.64 -8.46
C ALA A 107 -14.74 8.87 -8.39
N LYS A 108 -15.52 8.32 -9.33
CA LYS A 108 -16.99 8.40 -9.34
C LYS A 108 -17.56 7.72 -8.10
N LEU A 109 -17.12 6.50 -7.83
CA LEU A 109 -17.51 5.72 -6.67
C LEU A 109 -17.14 6.41 -5.36
N CYS A 110 -15.93 6.99 -5.28
CA CYS A 110 -15.48 7.76 -4.13
C CYS A 110 -16.40 8.95 -3.82
N ARG A 111 -16.72 9.77 -4.83
CA ARG A 111 -17.63 10.91 -4.68
C ARG A 111 -19.01 10.48 -4.21
N LEU A 112 -19.53 9.37 -4.74
CA LEU A 112 -20.83 8.84 -4.36
C LEU A 112 -20.85 8.41 -2.89
N VAL A 113 -19.86 7.62 -2.46
CA VAL A 113 -19.72 7.19 -1.06
C VAL A 113 -19.62 8.40 -0.13
N ALA A 114 -18.82 9.41 -0.49
CA ALA A 114 -18.71 10.64 0.30
C ALA A 114 -20.05 11.38 0.44
N ARG A 115 -20.82 11.52 -0.65
CA ARG A 115 -22.15 12.15 -0.62
C ARG A 115 -23.14 11.37 0.26
N LYS A 116 -23.19 10.05 0.14
CA LYS A 116 -24.07 9.22 0.98
C LYS A 116 -23.69 9.29 2.46
N LEU A 117 -22.40 9.33 2.79
CA LEU A 117 -21.94 9.55 4.16
C LEU A 117 -22.37 10.91 4.71
N GLN A 118 -22.33 11.98 3.92
CA GLN A 118 -22.82 13.30 4.34
C GLN A 118 -24.32 13.30 4.65
N LEU A 119 -25.09 12.49 3.91
CA LEU A 119 -26.51 12.21 4.18
C LEU A 119 -26.74 11.29 5.38
N LYS A 120 -25.70 11.00 6.19
CA LYS A 120 -25.73 10.16 7.38
C LYS A 120 -26.09 8.69 7.13
N TRP A 121 -25.86 8.19 5.90
CA TRP A 121 -26.01 6.77 5.62
C TRP A 121 -24.89 5.97 6.29
N ALA A 122 -25.24 4.84 6.91
CA ALA A 122 -24.26 3.92 7.46
C ALA A 122 -23.48 3.21 6.33
N PRO A 123 -22.18 2.89 6.52
CA PRO A 123 -21.39 2.17 5.52
C PRO A 123 -22.03 0.88 4.99
N GLN A 124 -22.76 0.14 5.83
CA GLN A 124 -23.52 -1.05 5.46
C GLN A 124 -24.65 -0.72 4.48
N GLN A 125 -25.39 0.37 4.73
CA GLN A 125 -26.47 0.83 3.85
C GLN A 125 -25.92 1.28 2.50
N ILE A 126 -24.79 1.99 2.49
CA ILE A 126 -24.13 2.43 1.26
C ILE A 126 -23.70 1.23 0.41
N ALA A 127 -23.06 0.23 1.02
CA ALA A 127 -22.64 -0.99 0.32
C ALA A 127 -23.82 -1.77 -0.25
N GLY A 128 -24.91 -1.94 0.52
CA GLY A 128 -26.13 -2.60 0.05
C GLY A 128 -26.79 -1.85 -1.10
N TRP A 129 -26.90 -0.52 -0.98
CA TRP A 129 -27.45 0.34 -2.03
C TRP A 129 -26.62 0.28 -3.31
N LEU A 130 -25.29 0.30 -3.22
CA LEU A 130 -24.41 0.16 -4.40
C LEU A 130 -24.64 -1.16 -5.13
N LYS A 131 -24.82 -2.27 -4.41
CA LYS A 131 -25.10 -3.58 -5.00
C LYS A 131 -26.46 -3.61 -5.72
N GLN A 132 -27.47 -2.92 -5.19
CA GLN A 132 -28.80 -2.85 -5.82
C GLN A 132 -28.83 -1.93 -7.03
N GLN A 133 -28.11 -0.80 -6.99
CA GLN A 133 -28.13 0.19 -8.08
C GLN A 133 -27.20 -0.14 -9.24
N TYR A 134 -26.15 -0.91 -8.97
CA TYR A 134 -25.15 -1.29 -9.97
C TYR A 134 -24.95 -2.82 -9.96
N PRO A 135 -25.99 -3.62 -10.29
CA PRO A 135 -25.91 -5.08 -10.24
C PRO A 135 -24.88 -5.64 -11.23
N ASP A 136 -24.79 -5.06 -12.43
CA ASP A 136 -23.95 -5.55 -13.53
C ASP A 136 -22.55 -4.90 -13.57
N ASP A 137 -22.37 -3.77 -12.88
CA ASP A 137 -21.08 -3.07 -12.81
C ASP A 137 -20.37 -3.43 -11.50
N GLU A 138 -19.59 -4.50 -11.54
CA GLU A 138 -18.78 -4.93 -10.41
C GLU A 138 -17.88 -3.82 -9.91
N THR A 139 -17.40 -2.90 -10.77
CA THR A 139 -16.46 -1.81 -10.44
C THR A 139 -17.09 -0.73 -9.55
N MET A 140 -18.42 -0.68 -9.49
CA MET A 140 -19.20 0.21 -8.63
C MET A 140 -19.64 -0.43 -7.31
N GLN A 141 -19.42 -1.73 -7.12
CA GLN A 141 -19.76 -2.44 -5.88
C GLN A 141 -18.61 -2.46 -4.88
N LEU A 142 -18.88 -2.39 -3.58
CA LEU A 142 -17.84 -2.55 -2.55
C LEU A 142 -18.41 -2.99 -1.21
N LEU A 143 -17.62 -3.72 -0.44
CA LEU A 143 -17.98 -4.08 0.93
C LEU A 143 -17.88 -2.86 1.85
N HIS A 144 -18.80 -2.76 2.82
CA HIS A 144 -18.80 -1.69 3.84
C HIS A 144 -17.51 -1.62 4.65
N GLU A 145 -16.82 -2.75 4.81
CA GLU A 145 -15.48 -2.81 5.38
C GLU A 145 -14.45 -1.95 4.63
N THR A 146 -14.57 -1.85 3.31
CA THR A 146 -13.71 -0.98 2.48
C THR A 146 -13.95 0.49 2.80
N ILE A 147 -15.20 0.89 3.07
CA ILE A 147 -15.55 2.25 3.50
C ILE A 147 -14.95 2.54 4.86
N TYR A 148 -15.16 1.66 5.85
CA TYR A 148 -14.56 1.83 7.19
C TYR A 148 -13.04 1.93 7.13
N ARG A 149 -12.41 1.00 6.43
CA ARG A 149 -10.97 0.98 6.21
C ARG A 149 -10.45 2.25 5.52
N SER A 150 -11.26 2.93 4.72
CA SER A 150 -10.89 4.18 4.05
C SER A 150 -11.14 5.42 4.94
N LEU A 151 -12.11 5.36 5.86
CA LEU A 151 -12.35 6.41 6.85
C LEU A 151 -11.31 6.40 7.99
N PHE A 152 -10.98 5.21 8.50
CA PHE A 152 -10.07 5.08 9.65
C PHE A 152 -8.59 5.12 9.29
N ILE A 153 -8.22 4.76 8.05
CA ILE A 153 -6.83 4.80 7.60
C ILE A 153 -6.64 6.05 6.74
N GLN A 154 -6.45 7.19 7.40
CA GLN A 154 -6.30 8.49 6.75
C GLN A 154 -5.11 8.54 5.78
N ALA A 155 -4.05 7.76 6.04
CA ALA A 155 -2.91 7.61 5.13
C ALA A 155 -3.30 7.10 3.73
N ARG A 156 -4.51 6.57 3.54
CA ARG A 156 -5.03 6.25 2.20
C ARG A 156 -5.38 7.49 1.38
N GLY A 157 -5.71 8.61 2.01
CA GLY A 157 -6.03 9.87 1.32
C GLY A 157 -7.32 9.86 0.48
N VAL A 158 -8.12 8.79 0.54
CA VAL A 158 -9.25 8.62 -0.38
C VAL A 158 -10.52 9.33 0.09
N LEU A 159 -10.79 9.29 1.40
CA LEU A 159 -11.95 9.95 2.00
C LEU A 159 -11.43 11.00 2.99
N ARG A 160 -12.06 12.20 2.99
CA ARG A 160 -11.69 13.28 3.91
C ARG A 160 -11.95 12.86 5.36
N ALA A 161 -11.02 13.17 6.26
CA ALA A 161 -11.11 12.87 7.70
C ALA A 161 -12.43 13.35 8.34
N GLY A 162 -12.93 14.51 7.90
CA GLY A 162 -14.18 15.09 8.39
C GLY A 162 -15.42 14.23 8.15
N LEU A 163 -15.39 13.23 7.26
CA LEU A 163 -16.52 12.35 7.00
C LEU A 163 -16.85 11.42 8.19
N MET A 164 -15.89 11.19 9.08
CA MET A 164 -16.10 10.39 10.29
C MET A 164 -17.18 10.96 11.22
N LYS A 165 -17.43 12.29 11.19
CA LYS A 165 -18.44 12.95 12.03
C LYS A 165 -19.87 12.51 11.72
N HIS A 166 -20.10 11.98 10.52
CA HIS A 166 -21.41 11.49 10.08
C HIS A 166 -21.66 10.03 10.45
N LEU A 167 -20.65 9.32 10.98
CA LEU A 167 -20.85 7.98 11.52
C LEU A 167 -21.60 8.06 12.85
N ARG A 168 -22.50 7.08 13.06
CA ARG A 168 -23.26 6.94 14.32
C ARG A 168 -22.35 6.84 15.55
N THR A 169 -21.16 6.25 15.39
CA THR A 169 -20.14 6.16 16.43
C THR A 169 -18.94 7.01 16.02
N ARG A 170 -18.73 8.13 16.71
CA ARG A 170 -17.64 9.09 16.45
C ARG A 170 -16.27 8.63 16.97
N ARG A 171 -16.02 7.32 16.97
CA ARG A 171 -14.76 6.75 17.46
C ARG A 171 -13.63 7.19 16.53
N MET A 172 -12.51 7.61 17.10
CA MET A 172 -11.32 7.97 16.31
C MET A 172 -10.56 6.74 15.79
N MET A 173 -10.68 5.61 16.48
CA MET A 173 -10.05 4.35 16.10
C MET A 173 -11.08 3.24 16.00
N ARG A 174 -10.91 2.38 14.99
CA ARG A 174 -11.64 1.12 14.91
C ARG A 174 -11.12 0.18 15.99
N ARG A 175 -12.04 -0.38 16.78
CA ARG A 175 -11.74 -1.50 17.68
C ARG A 175 -12.18 -2.81 17.04
N SER A 176 -11.37 -3.85 17.25
CA SER A 176 -11.78 -5.23 16.96
C SER A 176 -13.04 -5.57 17.75
N LYS A 177 -13.94 -6.40 17.20
CA LYS A 177 -15.09 -6.93 17.96
C LYS A 177 -14.63 -7.75 19.17
N LYS A 178 -13.43 -8.33 19.11
CA LYS A 178 -12.79 -9.09 20.20
C LYS A 178 -11.96 -8.19 21.15
N ALA A 179 -11.87 -6.89 20.91
CA ALA A 179 -11.09 -5.99 21.76
C ALA A 179 -11.85 -5.78 23.09
N SER A 180 -11.33 -6.36 24.16
CA SER A 180 -11.80 -6.13 25.52
C SER A 180 -10.90 -5.13 26.23
N ALA A 181 -11.50 -4.28 27.07
CA ALA A 181 -10.76 -3.38 27.96
C ALA A 181 -10.34 -4.08 29.28
N LYS A 182 -10.73 -5.36 29.45
CA LYS A 182 -10.41 -6.15 30.64
C LYS A 182 -8.89 -6.38 30.71
N GLY A 183 -8.23 -5.81 31.72
CA GLY A 183 -6.78 -5.93 31.94
C GLY A 183 -5.91 -4.80 31.37
N GLN A 184 -6.48 -3.74 30.78
CA GLN A 184 -5.71 -2.55 30.42
C GLN A 184 -5.69 -1.57 31.61
N PRO A 185 -4.51 -1.20 32.14
CA PRO A 185 -4.45 -0.13 33.14
C PRO A 185 -4.98 1.16 32.51
N ARG A 186 -5.77 1.90 33.30
CA ARG A 186 -6.37 3.18 32.92
C ARG A 186 -5.31 4.22 32.60
#